data_AF-A0A2W4LB53-F1
#
_entry.id   AF-A0A2W4LB53-F1
#
_cell.length_a   1.000
_cell.length_b   1.000
_cell.length_c   1.000
_cell.angle_alpha   90.00
_cell.angle_beta   90.00
_cell.angle_gamma   90.00
#
_symmetry.space_group_name_H-M   'P 1'
#
loop_
_entity.id
_entity.type
_entity.pdbx_description
1 polymer ?
#
loop_
_entity_poly.entity_id
_entity_poly.type
_entity_poly.pdbx_seq_one_letter_code
_entity_poly.pdbx_strand_id
1 'polypeptide(L)' 'MLTVENIQEYLERVIAEYRLSGNRQGLRNLQTAAGFLMEAANAYGERDLARRFQVLAAKAANEREAIEGED' A
#
# COMPACT_ATOMS: atom_id res chain seq x y z
N MET A 1 -2.01 15.30 15.35
CA MET A 1 -2.00 13.87 15.73
C MET A 1 -2.08 13.09 14.43
N LEU A 2 -1.22 12.10 14.23
CA LEU A 2 -1.28 11.25 13.03
C LEU A 2 -2.45 10.27 13.17
N THR A 3 -3.33 10.19 12.18
CA THR A 3 -4.46 9.24 12.16
C THR A 3 -4.25 8.12 11.15
N VAL A 4 -5.11 7.10 11.23
CA VAL A 4 -5.14 5.98 10.28
C VAL A 4 -5.50 6.47 8.88
N GLU A 5 -6.43 7.41 8.76
CA GLU A 5 -6.81 8.03 7.49
C GLU A 5 -5.63 8.78 6.87
N ASN A 6 -4.86 9.53 7.67
CA ASN A 6 -3.66 10.19 7.16
C ASN A 6 -2.62 9.19 6.65
N ILE A 7 -2.51 8.02 7.28
CA ILE A 7 -1.64 6.95 6.79
C ILE A 7 -2.16 6.44 5.43
N GLN A 8 -3.45 6.15 5.31
CA GLN A 8 -4.04 5.66 4.05
C GLN A 8 -3.81 6.64 2.89
N GLU A 9 -4.14 7.91 3.10
CA GLU A 9 -3.93 8.98 2.12
C GLU A 9 -2.45 9.11 1.72
N TYR A 10 -1.55 9.02 2.70
CA TYR A 10 -0.11 9.02 2.45
C TYR A 10 0.33 7.83 1.58
N LEU A 11 -0.11 6.61 1.92
CA LEU A 11 0.25 5.41 1.15
C LEU A 11 -0.28 5.49 -0.29
N GLU A 12 -1.51 5.97 -0.49
CA GLU A 12 -2.07 6.16 -1.84
C GLU A 12 -1.24 7.13 -2.69
N ARG A 13 -0.87 8.27 -2.11
CA ARG A 13 -0.03 9.27 -2.78
C ARG A 13 1.33 8.69 -3.15
N VAL A 14 1.99 8.01 -2.23
CA VAL A 14 3.33 7.47 -2.45
C VAL A 14 3.32 6.30 -3.45
N ILE A 15 2.25 5.51 -3.53
CA ILE A 15 2.07 4.51 -4.60
C ILE A 15 2.09 5.21 -5.97
N ALA A 16 1.35 6.31 -6.14
CA ALA A 16 1.33 7.06 -7.39
C ALA A 16 2.70 7.66 -7.72
N GLU A 17 3.38 8.25 -6.75
CA GLU A 17 4.73 8.82 -6.92
C GLU A 17 5.75 7.75 -7.32
N TYR A 18 5.74 6.58 -6.68
CA TYR A 18 6.65 5.49 -7.00
C TYR A 18 6.36 4.84 -8.35
N ARG A 19 5.09 4.74 -8.75
CA ARG A 19 4.73 4.33 -10.10
C ARG A 19 5.33 5.28 -11.14
N LEU A 20 5.09 6.59 -11.01
CA LEU A 20 5.55 7.59 -11.98
C LEU A 20 7.09 7.66 -12.07
N SER A 21 7.79 7.35 -10.99
CA SER A 21 9.25 7.37 -10.93
C SER A 21 9.89 6.01 -11.25
N GLY A 22 9.11 4.98 -11.58
CA GLY A 22 9.63 3.62 -11.81
C GLY A 22 10.24 2.98 -10.56
N ASN A 23 9.91 3.46 -9.36
CA ASN A 23 10.50 3.00 -8.11
C ASN A 23 9.89 1.66 -7.64
N ARG A 24 10.30 0.58 -8.31
CA ARG A 24 9.86 -0.79 -8.05
C ARG A 24 10.09 -1.23 -6.59
N GLN A 25 11.25 -0.90 -6.02
CA GLN A 25 11.57 -1.26 -4.63
C GLN A 25 10.70 -0.50 -3.63
N GLY A 26 10.40 0.78 -3.93
CA GLY A 26 9.45 1.58 -3.15
C GLY A 26 8.06 0.94 -3.11
N LEU A 27 7.54 0.51 -4.26
CA LEU A 27 6.25 -0.19 -4.35
C LEU A 27 6.26 -1.53 -3.58
N ARG A 28 7.35 -2.30 -3.65
CA ARG A 28 7.51 -3.53 -2.86
C ARG A 28 7.45 -3.25 -1.35
N ASN A 29 8.15 -2.22 -0.89
CA ASN A 29 8.14 -1.84 0.52
C ASN A 29 6.74 -1.40 0.98
N LEU A 30 6.03 -0.64 0.13
CA LEU A 30 4.66 -0.20 0.36
C LEU A 30 3.68 -1.37 0.49
N GLN A 31 3.77 -2.35 -0.41
CA GLN A 31 2.98 -3.58 -0.34
C GLN A 31 3.18 -4.27 1.02
N THR A 32 4.42 -4.44 1.45
CA THR A 32 4.74 -5.06 2.74
C THR A 32 4.20 -4.25 3.92
N ALA A 33 4.38 -2.93 3.92
CA ALA A 33 3.88 -2.06 4.99
C ALA A 33 2.35 -2.10 5.10
N ALA A 34 1.64 -1.99 3.98
CA ALA A 34 0.19 -2.10 3.96
C ALA A 34 -0.29 -3.49 4.42
N GLY A 35 0.42 -4.56 4.04
CA GLY A 35 0.15 -5.91 4.55
C GLY A 35 0.29 -6.03 6.08
N PHE A 36 1.34 -5.44 6.67
CA PHE A 36 1.48 -5.42 8.14
C PHE A 36 0.36 -4.65 8.84
N LEU A 37 -0.05 -3.51 8.28
CA LEU A 37 -1.16 -2.71 8.83
C LEU A 37 -2.51 -3.43 8.70
N MET A 38 -2.71 -4.19 7.63
CA MET A 38 -3.88 -5.06 7.46
C MET A 38 -3.94 -6.12 8.57
N GLU A 39 -2.85 -6.82 8.85
CA GLU A 39 -2.80 -7.82 9.93
C GLU A 39 -3.03 -7.18 11.31
N ALA A 40 -2.47 -5.99 11.54
CA ALA A 40 -2.75 -5.24 12.76
C ALA A 40 -4.25 -4.92 12.89
N ALA A 41 -4.90 -4.41 11.84
CA ALA A 41 -6.33 -4.14 11.88
C ALA A 41 -7.17 -5.41 12.13
N ASN A 42 -6.81 -6.53 11.50
CA ASN A 42 -7.46 -7.83 11.75
C ASN A 42 -7.35 -8.28 13.21
N ALA A 43 -6.18 -8.10 13.83
CA ALA A 43 -5.95 -8.48 15.23
C ALA A 43 -6.85 -7.71 16.22
N TYR A 44 -7.30 -6.52 15.85
CA TYR A 44 -8.24 -5.70 16.64
C TYR A 44 -9.70 -5.85 16.21
N GLY A 45 -10.01 -6.72 15.25
CA GLY A 45 -11.38 -6.93 14.75
C GLY A 45 -11.88 -5.84 13.79
N GLU A 46 -10.99 -4.94 13.35
CA GLU A 46 -11.30 -3.80 12.47
C GLU A 46 -11.31 -4.23 11.00
N ARG A 47 -12.33 -5.02 10.61
CA ARG A 47 -12.41 -5.67 9.29
C ARG A 47 -12.42 -4.70 8.11
N ASP A 48 -13.17 -3.61 8.23
CA ASP A 48 -13.24 -2.58 7.17
C ASP A 48 -11.89 -1.90 6.98
N LEU A 49 -11.18 -1.64 8.09
CA LEU A 49 -9.86 -1.06 8.05
C LEU A 49 -8.84 -2.01 7.43
N ALA A 50 -8.86 -3.30 7.82
CA ALA A 50 -8.02 -4.33 7.23
C ALA A 50 -8.25 -4.41 5.71
N ARG A 51 -9.52 -4.37 5.27
CA ARG A 51 -9.86 -4.39 3.84
C ARG A 51 -9.27 -3.19 3.09
N ARG A 52 -9.28 -1.99 3.67
CA ARG A 52 -8.67 -0.81 3.05
C ARG A 52 -7.16 -0.99 2.88
N PHE A 53 -6.45 -1.48 3.90
CA PHE A 53 -5.03 -1.77 3.78
C PHE A 53 -4.71 -2.90 2.78
N GLN A 54 -5.57 -3.91 2.70
CA GLN A 54 -5.47 -4.96 1.69
C GLN A 54 -5.53 -4.39 0.27
N VAL A 55 -6.46 -3.44 0.01
CA VAL A 55 -6.57 -2.77 -1.29
C VAL A 55 -5.30 -1.98 -1.61
N LEU A 56 -4.71 -1.28 -0.64
CA LEU A 56 -3.45 -0.56 -0.83
C LEU A 56 -2.28 -1.50 -1.13
N ALA A 57 -2.19 -2.63 -0.42
CA ALA A 57 -1.18 -3.64 -0.68
C ALA A 57 -1.30 -4.24 -2.09
N ALA A 58 -2.52 -4.56 -2.51
CA ALA A 58 -2.80 -5.06 -3.86
C ALA A 58 -2.48 -4.00 -4.94
N LYS A 59 -2.84 -2.74 -4.71
CA LYS A 59 -2.53 -1.64 -5.63
C LYS A 59 -1.01 -1.48 -5.81
N ALA A 60 -0.24 -1.50 -4.73
CA ALA A 60 1.21 -1.43 -4.80
C ALA A 60 1.82 -2.63 -5.54
N ALA A 61 1.27 -3.84 -5.37
CA ALA A 61 1.70 -5.03 -6.09
C ALA A 61 1.44 -4.91 -7.61
N ASN A 62 0.23 -4.49 -7.98
CA ASN A 62 -0.17 -4.33 -9.39
C ASN A 62 0.71 -3.29 -10.11
N GLU A 63 0.95 -2.13 -9.49
CA GLU A 63 1.79 -1.09 -10.09
C GLU A 63 3.26 -1.54 -10.20
N ARG A 64 3.73 -2.38 -9.26
CA ARG A 64 5.08 -2.95 -9.34
C ARG A 64 5.21 -3.91 -10.52
N GLU A 65 4.20 -4.75 -10.73
CA GLU A 65 4.14 -5.70 -11.85
C GLU A 65 4.01 -4.98 -13.19
N ALA A 66 3.26 -3.87 -13.24
CA ALA A 66 3.15 -3.05 -14.45
C ALA A 66 4.51 -2.49 -14.90
N ILE A 67 5.32 -1.98 -13.97
CA ILE A 67 6.69 -1.53 -14.27
C ILE A 67 7.56 -2.69 -14.78
N GLU A 68 7.43 -3.89 -14.20
CA GLU A 68 8.20 -5.07 -14.62
C GLU A 68 7.83 -5.59 -16.02
N GLY A 69 6.62 -5.31 -16.50
CA GLY A 69 6.18 -5.66 -17.85
C GLY A 69 6.50 -4.61 -18.92
N GLU A 70 7.08 -3.46 -18.55
CA GLU A 70 7.48 -2.39 -19.47
C GLU A 70 8.96 -2.49 -19.92
N ASP A 71 9.75 -3.38 -19.31
CA ASP A 71 11.14 -3.72 -19.69
C ASP A 71 11.19 -4.84 -20.76
#